data_AF-A0A2S0LBZ0-F1
#
_entry.id   AF-A0A2S0LBZ0-F1
#
_cell.length_a   1.000
_cell.length_b   1.000
_cell.length_c   1.000
_cell.angle_alpha   90.00
_cell.angle_beta   90.00
_cell.angle_gamma   90.00
#
_symmetry.space_group_name_H-M   'P 1'
#
loop_
_entity.id
_entity.type
_entity.pdbx_description
1 polymer ?
#
loop_
_entity_poly.entity_id
_entity_poly.type
_entity_poly.pdbx_seq_one_letter_code
_entity_poly.pdbx_strand_id
1 'polypeptide(L)'
;MVNSPHSLQIHLIGAGGTGSQVLTALARINHSLKALGQAGFSLTLWDDDCITEANLGRQLFAASELGLYKSQASILEFYLIKSTFFRNTQQTCLNFFEELGDKP
;
A
#
# COMPACT_ATOMS: atom_id res chain seq x y z
N MET A 1 -12.64 -26.97 -9.55
CA MET A 1 -12.60 -25.49 -9.57
C MET A 1 -12.76 -25.01 -8.13
N VAL A 2 -11.67 -24.58 -7.48
CA VAL A 2 -11.79 -23.95 -6.15
C VAL A 2 -12.21 -22.50 -6.39
N ASN A 3 -13.49 -22.25 -6.16
CA ASN A 3 -14.02 -20.91 -5.97
C ASN A 3 -13.72 -20.57 -4.50
N SER A 4 -12.78 -19.66 -4.24
CA SER A 4 -12.53 -19.17 -2.89
C SER A 4 -13.32 -17.86 -2.72
N PRO A 5 -14.54 -17.89 -2.14
CA PRO A 5 -15.39 -16.70 -2.01
C PRO A 5 -14.85 -15.70 -0.97
N HIS A 6 -13.79 -16.05 -0.25
CA HIS A 6 -13.21 -15.22 0.79
C HIS A 6 -11.95 -14.53 0.25
N SER A 7 -12.10 -13.25 -0.13
CA SER A 7 -10.96 -12.37 -0.38
C SER A 7 -10.15 -12.25 0.92
N LEU A 8 -8.90 -12.68 0.90
CA LEU A 8 -7.98 -12.50 2.01
C LEU A 8 -7.77 -11.00 2.25
N GLN A 9 -7.78 -10.57 3.51
CA GLN A 9 -7.45 -9.20 3.90
C GLN A 9 -6.04 -9.18 4.50
N ILE A 10 -5.19 -8.30 4.00
CA ILE A 10 -3.81 -8.12 4.46
C ILE A 10 -3.67 -6.70 4.99
N HIS A 11 -3.11 -6.55 6.18
CA HIS A 11 -2.70 -5.27 6.73
C HIS A 11 -1.17 -5.24 6.78
N LEU A 12 -0.56 -4.34 6.01
CA LEU A 12 0.88 -4.11 6.01
C LEU A 12 1.17 -2.86 6.84
N ILE A 13 1.98 -3.00 7.89
CA ILE A 13 2.40 -1.90 8.75
C ILE A 13 3.84 -1.53 8.41
N GLY A 14 4.07 -0.28 8.06
CA GLY A 14 5.33 0.26 7.55
C GLY A 14 5.42 0.22 6.03
N ALA A 15 5.66 1.38 5.43
CA ALA A 15 5.91 1.68 4.02
C ALA A 15 7.36 2.16 3.78
N GLY A 16 8.26 2.02 4.78
CA GLY A 16 9.70 2.20 4.61
C GLY A 16 10.34 1.09 3.75
N GLY A 17 11.68 0.99 3.74
CA GLY A 17 12.41 0.12 2.80
C GLY A 17 11.98 -1.35 2.77
N THR A 18 11.76 -1.96 3.94
CA THR A 18 11.23 -3.34 4.02
C THR A 18 9.78 -3.41 3.56
N GLY A 19 8.96 -2.43 3.98
CA GLY A 19 7.56 -2.31 3.60
C GLY A 19 7.39 -2.25 2.08
N SER A 20 8.19 -1.44 1.39
CA SER A 20 8.18 -1.34 -0.07
C SER A 20 8.51 -2.66 -0.77
N GLN A 21 9.46 -3.45 -0.23
CA GLN A 21 9.78 -4.77 -0.78
C GLN A 21 8.65 -5.77 -0.59
N VAL A 22 8.05 -5.80 0.62
CA VAL A 22 6.89 -6.66 0.92
C VAL A 22 5.71 -6.27 0.03
N LEU A 23 5.43 -4.97 -0.10
CA LEU A 23 4.38 -4.43 -0.96
C LEU A 23 4.58 -4.86 -2.42
N THR A 24 5.81 -4.79 -2.94
CA THR A 24 6.15 -5.25 -4.29
C THR A 24 5.93 -6.76 -4.46
N ALA A 25 6.31 -7.56 -3.46
CA ALA A 25 6.06 -9.01 -3.48
C ALA A 25 4.56 -9.32 -3.46
N LEU A 26 3.79 -8.63 -2.62
CA LEU A 26 2.33 -8.74 -2.58
C LEU A 26 1.70 -8.37 -3.92
N ALA A 27 2.19 -7.33 -4.61
CA ALA A 27 1.72 -6.96 -5.94
C ALA A 27 1.81 -8.13 -6.93
N ARG A 28 2.99 -8.80 -6.94
CA ARG A 28 3.28 -9.95 -7.80
C ARG A 28 2.43 -11.17 -7.46
N ILE A 29 2.17 -11.42 -6.17
CA ILE A 29 1.30 -12.50 -5.73
C ILE A 29 -0.14 -12.22 -6.17
N ASN A 30 -0.67 -11.02 -5.92
CA ASN A 30 -2.04 -10.64 -6.32
C ASN A 30 -2.24 -10.75 -7.83
N HIS A 31 -1.26 -10.29 -8.61
CA HIS A 31 -1.26 -10.45 -10.07
C HIS A 31 -1.33 -11.93 -10.48
N SER A 32 -0.51 -12.78 -9.87
CA SER A 32 -0.49 -14.22 -10.17
C SER A 32 -1.81 -14.90 -9.81
N LEU A 33 -2.40 -14.57 -8.65
CA LEU A 33 -3.71 -15.08 -8.24
C LEU A 33 -4.79 -14.71 -9.25
N LYS A 34 -4.83 -13.45 -9.70
CA LYS A 34 -5.78 -12.99 -10.73
C LYS A 34 -5.58 -13.68 -12.07
N ALA A 35 -4.33 -13.86 -12.51
CA ALA A 35 -4.02 -14.57 -13.74
C ALA A 35 -4.48 -16.05 -13.70
N LEU A 36 -4.54 -16.66 -12.51
CA LEU A 36 -5.08 -18.01 -12.28
C LEU A 36 -6.61 -18.05 -12.10
N GLY A 37 -7.31 -16.91 -12.30
CA GLY A 37 -8.76 -16.81 -12.15
C GLY A 37 -9.24 -16.75 -10.70
N GLN A 38 -8.35 -16.47 -9.74
CA GLN A 38 -8.73 -16.26 -8.33
C GLN A 38 -9.04 -14.78 -8.07
N ALA A 39 -9.82 -14.49 -7.02
CA ALA A 39 -10.21 -13.12 -6.66
C ALA A 39 -9.03 -12.21 -6.27
N GLY A 40 -7.91 -12.78 -5.84
CA GLY A 40 -6.78 -12.05 -5.27
C GLY A 40 -6.99 -11.76 -3.78
N PHE A 41 -6.51 -10.61 -3.31
CA PHE A 41 -6.67 -10.16 -1.93
C PHE A 41 -6.83 -8.64 -1.83
N SER A 42 -7.38 -8.21 -0.70
CA SER A 42 -7.42 -6.80 -0.27
C SER A 42 -6.20 -6.49 0.61
N LEU A 43 -5.67 -5.28 0.50
CA LEU A 43 -4.46 -4.80 1.18
C LEU A 43 -4.73 -3.40 1.72
N THR A 44 -4.44 -3.21 3.00
CA THR A 44 -4.37 -1.90 3.64
C THR A 44 -2.93 -1.68 4.09
N LEU A 45 -2.31 -0.59 3.63
CA LEU A 45 -0.97 -0.18 4.03
C LEU A 45 -1.06 0.96 5.05
N TRP A 46 -0.34 0.83 6.14
CA TRP A 46 -0.28 1.79 7.23
C TRP A 46 1.14 2.30 7.38
N ASP A 47 1.31 3.61 7.39
CA ASP A 47 2.55 4.30 7.73
C ASP A 47 2.18 5.76 8.00
N ASP A 48 2.49 6.23 9.20
CA ASP A 48 2.25 7.59 9.71
C ASP A 48 3.41 8.55 9.41
N ASP A 49 4.56 8.04 8.97
CA ASP A 49 5.67 8.90 8.61
C ASP A 49 5.40 9.61 7.27
N CYS A 50 5.74 10.89 7.23
CA CYS A 50 5.91 11.62 5.98
C CYS A 50 7.26 11.31 5.32
N ILE A 51 7.31 11.46 4.00
CA ILE A 51 8.54 11.35 3.22
C ILE A 51 9.40 12.59 3.46
N THR A 52 10.65 12.36 3.84
CA THR A 52 11.69 13.39 4.04
C THR A 52 12.83 13.21 3.03
N GLU A 53 13.71 14.19 2.92
CA GLU A 53 14.88 14.11 2.02
C GLU A 53 15.76 12.88 2.31
N ALA A 54 15.89 12.49 3.58
CA ALA A 54 16.66 11.31 3.99
C ALA A 54 16.09 9.98 3.45
N ASN A 55 14.84 9.98 2.97
CA ASN A 55 14.21 8.80 2.38
C ASN A 55 14.56 8.61 0.91
N LEU A 56 14.77 9.68 0.13
CA LEU A 56 14.93 9.64 -1.34
C LEU A 56 16.08 8.75 -1.83
N GLY A 57 17.15 8.62 -1.03
CA GLY A 57 18.33 7.82 -1.39
C GLY A 57 18.28 6.34 -1.00
N ARG A 58 17.33 5.93 -0.15
CA ARG A 58 17.28 4.57 0.44
C ARG A 58 15.91 3.89 0.32
N GLN A 59 14.90 4.64 -0.08
CA GLN A 59 13.53 4.22 -0.30
C GLN A 59 13.12 4.76 -1.67
N LEU A 60 12.23 4.05 -2.37
CA LEU A 60 11.86 4.34 -3.76
C LEU A 60 10.88 5.51 -3.87
N PHE A 61 11.17 6.63 -3.19
CA PHE A 61 10.36 7.84 -3.26
C PHE A 61 10.97 8.86 -4.20
N ALA A 62 10.13 9.53 -4.97
CA ALA A 62 10.51 10.65 -5.81
C ALA A 62 10.53 11.97 -5.02
N ALA A 63 11.34 12.92 -5.47
CA ALA A 63 11.39 14.26 -4.85
C ALA A 63 10.02 14.97 -4.86
N SER A 64 9.16 14.67 -5.84
CA SER A 64 7.78 15.18 -5.92
C SER A 64 6.85 14.65 -4.82
N GLU A 65 7.29 13.66 -4.05
CA GLU A 65 6.49 13.01 -2.99
C GLU A 65 6.90 13.47 -1.59
N LEU A 66 7.87 14.38 -1.47
CA LEU A 66 8.25 14.98 -0.19
C LEU A 66 7.04 15.60 0.52
N GLY A 67 6.90 15.31 1.81
CA GLY A 67 5.77 15.79 2.63
C GLY A 67 4.48 14.98 2.48
N LEU A 68 4.39 14.03 1.54
CA LEU A 68 3.30 13.05 1.52
C LEU A 68 3.56 11.95 2.56
N TYR A 69 2.48 11.34 3.06
CA TYR A 69 2.59 10.13 3.86
C TYR A 69 3.19 9.00 3.01
N LYS A 70 4.13 8.25 3.57
CA LYS A 70 4.77 7.12 2.87
C LYS A 70 3.74 6.11 2.39
N SER A 71 2.73 5.84 3.20
CA SER A 71 1.60 4.97 2.85
C SER A 71 0.87 5.45 1.59
N GLN A 72 0.63 6.75 1.46
CA GLN A 72 -0.03 7.34 0.29
C GLN A 72 0.81 7.22 -0.98
N ALA A 73 2.09 7.58 -0.91
CA ALA A 73 3.01 7.52 -2.05
C ALA A 73 3.25 6.07 -2.52
N SER A 74 3.55 5.15 -1.59
CA SER A 74 3.78 3.74 -1.93
C SER A 74 2.55 3.04 -2.52
N ILE A 75 1.34 3.40 -2.07
CA ILE A 75 0.11 2.89 -2.69
C ILE A 75 0.00 3.38 -4.14
N LEU A 76 0.30 4.65 -4.43
CA LEU A 76 0.25 5.18 -5.79
C LEU A 76 1.24 4.45 -6.71
N GLU A 77 2.46 4.20 -6.25
CA GLU A 77 3.46 3.41 -6.97
C GLU A 77 2.96 1.97 -7.23
N PHE A 78 2.36 1.33 -6.22
CA PHE A 78 1.76 0.00 -6.35
C PHE A 78 0.67 -0.07 -7.43
N TYR A 79 -0.15 0.97 -7.57
CA TYR A 79 -1.19 1.04 -8.61
C TYR A 79 -0.62 1.16 -10.02
N LEU A 80 0.46 1.93 -10.20
CA LEU A 80 1.12 2.08 -11.50
C LEU A 80 1.69 0.76 -12.01
N ILE A 81 2.00 -0.18 -11.10
CA ILE A 81 2.58 -1.48 -11.44
C ILE A 81 1.55 -2.49 -12.01
N LYS A 82 0.22 -2.30 -11.86
CA LYS A 82 -0.82 -2.92 -12.72
C LYS A 82 -2.25 -2.65 -12.23
N SER A 83 -3.10 -2.32 -13.20
CA SER A 83 -4.56 -2.24 -13.17
C SER A 83 -5.25 -3.25 -12.24
N THR A 84 -5.57 -2.84 -11.01
CA THR A 84 -6.78 -3.27 -10.30
C THR A 84 -7.19 -2.26 -9.24
N PHE A 85 -8.48 -1.97 -9.24
CA PHE A 85 -9.23 -1.07 -8.38
C PHE A 85 -9.12 -1.43 -6.88
N PHE A 86 -8.65 -0.52 -6.01
CA PHE A 86 -9.16 -0.47 -4.62
C PHE A 86 -10.04 0.76 -4.48
N ARG A 87 -11.23 0.56 -3.94
CA ARG A 87 -12.03 1.68 -3.43
C ARG A 87 -11.47 2.06 -2.05
N ASN A 88 -11.19 3.34 -1.86
CA ASN A 88 -11.23 4.05 -0.56
C ASN A 88 -10.12 3.82 0.48
N THR A 89 -8.89 3.44 0.14
CA THR A 89 -7.79 3.36 1.14
C THR A 89 -7.29 4.72 1.65
N GLN A 90 -7.40 5.80 0.85
CA GLN A 90 -7.05 7.16 1.31
C GLN A 90 -7.92 7.60 2.49
N GLN A 91 -9.20 7.19 2.54
CA GLN A 91 -10.09 7.58 3.61
C GLN A 91 -9.78 6.83 4.92
N THR A 92 -9.33 5.58 4.84
CA THR A 92 -9.11 4.74 6.04
C THR A 92 -7.86 5.16 6.83
N CYS A 93 -6.80 5.61 6.16
CA CYS A 93 -5.60 6.10 6.86
C CYS A 93 -5.90 7.42 7.60
N LEU A 94 -6.54 8.38 6.93
CA LEU A 94 -6.90 9.66 7.55
C LEU A 94 -7.88 9.48 8.73
N ASN A 95 -8.92 8.67 8.56
CA ASN A 95 -9.93 8.49 9.61
C ASN A 95 -9.37 7.80 10.87
N PHE A 96 -8.43 6.85 10.73
CA PHE A 96 -7.86 6.15 11.88
C PHE A 96 -6.89 7.03 12.69
N PHE A 97 -6.07 7.86 12.02
CA PHE A 97 -5.19 8.79 12.73
C PHE A 97 -5.97 9.95 13.35
N GLU A 98 -7.05 10.42 12.71
CA GLU A 98 -8.01 11.34 13.37
C GLU A 98 -8.69 10.70 14.59
N GLU A 99 -9.03 9.41 14.55
CA GLU A 99 -9.57 8.66 15.69
C GLU A 99 -8.55 8.44 16.82
N LEU A 100 -7.26 8.34 16.51
CA LEU A 100 -6.18 8.23 17.49
C LEU A 100 -5.70 9.58 18.05
N GLY A 101 -6.16 10.70 17.49
CA GLY A 101 -5.81 12.04 17.96
C GLY A 101 -4.42 12.54 17.55
N ASP A 102 -3.68 11.77 16.75
CA ASP A 102 -2.40 12.20 16.17
C ASP A 102 -2.69 12.99 14.90
N LYS A 103 -2.73 14.31 15.03
CA LYS A 103 -2.74 15.24 13.90
C LYS A 103 -1.32 15.37 13.31
N PRO A 104 -1.21 15.65 11.99
CA PRO A 104 0.06 15.98 11.35
C PRO A 104 0.77 17.18 12.00
#